data_AF-A0A137S1W6-F1
#
_entry.id   AF-A0A137S1W6-F1
#
_cell.length_a   1.000
_cell.length_b   1.000
_cell.length_c   1.000
_cell.angle_alpha   90.00
_cell.angle_beta   90.00
_cell.angle_gamma   90.00
#
_symmetry.space_group_name_H-M   'P 1'
#
loop_
_entity.id
_entity.type
_entity.pdbx_description
1 polymer ?
#
loop_
_entity_poly.entity_id
_entity_poly.type
_entity_poly.pdbx_seq_one_letter_code
_entity_poly.pdbx_strand_id
1 'polypeptide(L)' 'MDFIGRFESLDADFQNVCDRLGLRDLSLPQLRAGTGQDYRKAFTAEMVDIVGDIYQRDIRALGYDF' A
#
# COMPACT_ATOMS: atom_id res chain seq x y z
N MET A 1 13.87 -11.13 2.31
CA MET A 1 12.54 -10.64 1.90
C MET A 1 12.70 -10.19 0.47
N ASP A 2 12.06 -10.87 -0.47
CA ASP A 2 12.45 -10.84 -1.90
C ASP A 2 11.53 -9.94 -2.75
N PHE A 3 10.39 -9.53 -2.18
CA PHE A 3 9.44 -8.60 -2.77
C PHE A 3 8.48 -8.04 -1.68
N ILE A 4 8.09 -6.78 -1.82
CA ILE A 4 7.03 -6.13 -1.03
C ILE A 4 6.10 -5.43 -2.05
N GLY A 5 4.84 -5.85 -2.09
CA GLY A 5 3.82 -5.21 -2.93
C GLY A 5 3.12 -4.06 -2.22
N ARG A 6 2.49 -3.19 -3.00
CA ARG A 6 1.76 -2.01 -2.53
C ARG A 6 0.29 -2.12 -2.93
N PHE A 7 -0.62 -1.64 -2.08
CA PHE A 7 -2.05 -1.68 -2.39
C PHE A 7 -2.40 -0.73 -3.54
N GLU A 8 -1.62 0.33 -3.70
CA GLU A 8 -1.72 1.32 -4.77
C GLU A 8 -1.41 0.72 -6.15
N SER A 9 -0.63 -0.35 -6.20
CA SER A 9 -0.26 -1.10 -7.41
C SER A 9 -0.61 -2.59 -7.30
N LEU A 10 -1.65 -2.93 -6.52
CA LEU A 10 -1.95 -4.30 -6.09
C LEU A 10 -2.03 -5.31 -7.25
N ASP A 11 -2.74 -4.97 -8.32
CA ASP A 11 -2.91 -5.87 -9.47
C ASP A 11 -1.57 -6.10 -10.21
N ALA A 12 -0.78 -5.04 -10.39
CA ALA A 12 0.52 -5.13 -11.04
C ALA A 12 1.53 -5.91 -10.20
N ASP A 13 1.54 -5.68 -8.89
CA ASP A 13 2.41 -6.39 -7.94
C ASP A 13 2.00 -7.86 -7.81
N PHE A 14 0.70 -8.15 -7.82
CA PHE A 14 0.18 -9.51 -7.84
C PHE A 14 0.62 -10.25 -9.11
N GLN A 15 0.49 -9.61 -10.29
CA GLN A 15 0.96 -10.20 -11.53
C GLN A 15 2.47 -10.45 -11.52
N ASN A 16 3.26 -9.52 -10.96
CA ASN A 16 4.72 -9.71 -10.80
C ASN A 16 5.05 -10.98 -10.00
N VAL A 17 4.30 -11.21 -8.92
CA VAL A 17 4.46 -12.41 -8.08
C VAL A 17 4.01 -13.66 -8.83
N CYS A 18 2.88 -13.63 -9.53
CA CYS A 18 2.42 -14.75 -10.36
C CYS A 18 3.46 -15.14 -11.42
N ASP A 19 4.05 -14.16 -12.11
CA ASP A 19 5.07 -14.38 -13.14
C ASP A 19 6.33 -15.02 -12.55
N ARG A 20 6.80 -14.54 -11.38
CA ARG A 20 7.94 -15.12 -10.66
C ARG A 20 7.69 -16.55 -10.21
N LEU A 21 6.45 -16.90 -9.90
CA LEU A 21 6.04 -18.23 -9.46
C LEU A 21 5.64 -19.16 -10.62
N GLY A 22 5.62 -18.67 -11.86
CA GLY A 22 5.19 -19.43 -13.04
C GLY A 22 3.69 -19.71 -13.09
N LEU A 23 2.89 -18.93 -12.35
CA LEU A 23 1.43 -19.03 -12.36
C LEU A 23 0.88 -18.16 -13.49
N ARG A 24 0.01 -18.73 -14.33
CA ARG A 24 -0.62 -18.03 -15.47
C ARG A 24 -2.13 -17.94 -15.26
N ASP A 25 -2.73 -16.90 -15.84
CA ASP A 25 -4.18 -16.68 -15.91
C ASP A 25 -4.90 -16.61 -14.54
N LEU A 26 -4.20 -16.16 -13.50
CA LEU A 26 -4.81 -15.86 -12.21
C LEU A 26 -5.18 -14.38 -12.15
N SER A 27 -6.45 -14.09 -11.87
CA SER A 27 -6.91 -12.75 -11.53
C SER A 27 -7.23 -12.67 -10.05
N LEU A 28 -6.90 -11.53 -9.43
CA LEU A 28 -7.23 -11.29 -8.04
C LEU A 28 -8.67 -10.73 -7.97
N PRO A 29 -9.63 -11.44 -7.35
CA PRO A 29 -10.99 -10.90 -7.22
C PRO A 29 -11.02 -9.76 -6.20
N GLN A 30 -11.55 -8.61 -6.60
CA GLN A 30 -11.75 -7.47 -5.70
C GLN A 30 -12.98 -7.69 -4.81
N LEU A 31 -12.79 -8.35 -3.67
CA LEU A 31 -13.88 -8.63 -2.72
C LEU A 31 -14.26 -7.42 -1.84
N ARG A 32 -13.33 -6.47 -1.69
CA ARG A 32 -13.52 -5.23 -0.93
C ARG A 32 -12.98 -4.07 -1.73
N ALA A 33 -13.81 -3.06 -1.93
CA ALA A 33 -13.41 -1.79 -2.51
C ALA A 33 -13.41 -0.73 -1.40
N GLY A 34 -12.38 0.12 -1.39
CA GLY A 34 -12.39 1.32 -0.56
C GLY A 34 -13.51 2.27 -0.99
N THR A 35 -13.92 3.18 -0.11
CA THR A 35 -14.97 4.17 -0.40
C THR A 35 -14.56 5.21 -1.45
N GLY A 36 -13.29 5.22 -1.88
CA GLY A 36 -12.73 6.23 -2.77
C GLY A 36 -12.55 7.60 -2.11
N GLN A 37 -12.87 7.73 -0.83
CA GLN A 37 -12.64 8.96 -0.09
C GLN A 37 -11.15 9.12 0.19
N ASP A 38 -10.62 10.31 -0.04
CA ASP A 38 -9.27 10.67 0.35
C ASP A 38 -9.18 10.70 1.88
N TYR A 39 -8.60 9.66 2.46
CA TYR A 39 -8.48 9.48 3.90
C TYR A 39 -7.70 10.63 4.56
N ARG A 40 -6.84 11.34 3.79
CA ARG A 40 -6.06 12.48 4.28
C ARG A 40 -6.95 13.62 4.78
N LYS A 41 -8.17 13.73 4.28
CA LYS A 41 -9.15 14.73 4.74
C LYS A 41 -9.64 14.49 6.18
N ALA A 42 -9.40 13.30 6.73
CA ALA A 42 -9.73 12.99 8.12
C ALA A 42 -8.66 13.50 9.11
N PHE A 43 -7.50 13.94 8.63
CA PHE A 43 -6.38 14.36 9.47
C PHE A 43 -6.28 15.89 9.57
N THR A 44 -6.04 16.38 10.77
CA THR A 44 -5.53 17.74 10.98
C THR A 44 -4.00 17.76 10.89
N ALA A 45 -3.39 18.94 10.76
CA ALA A 45 -1.93 19.07 10.76
C ALA A 45 -1.29 18.46 12.03
N GLU A 46 -1.86 18.72 13.21
CA GLU A 46 -1.40 18.13 14.48
C GLU A 46 -1.47 16.60 14.46
N MET A 47 -2.53 16.01 13.86
CA MET A 47 -2.63 14.56 13.74
C MET A 47 -1.58 13.99 12.79
N VAL A 48 -1.27 14.70 11.69
CA VAL A 48 -0.20 14.29 10.77
C VAL A 48 1.14 14.30 11.48
N ASP A 49 1.45 15.33 12.28
CA ASP A 49 2.72 15.40 13.03
C ASP A 49 2.85 14.25 14.04
N ILE A 50 1.78 13.95 14.80
CA ILE A 50 1.77 12.85 15.78
C ILE A 50 1.99 11.50 15.09
N VAL A 51 1.26 11.21 14.00
CA VAL A 51 1.44 9.97 13.23
C VAL A 51 2.82 9.94 12.58
N GLY A 52 3.26 11.10 12.09
CA GLY A 52 4.61 11.49 11.68
C GLY A 52 5.68 10.86 12.54
N ASP A 53 5.67 11.26 13.80
CA ASP A 53 6.67 10.90 14.79
C ASP A 53 6.58 9.43 15.20
N ILE A 54 5.35 8.91 15.39
CA ILE A 54 5.13 7.53 15.84
C ILE A 54 5.61 6.53 14.76
N TYR A 55 5.25 6.74 13.50
CA TYR A 55 5.53 5.81 12.39
C TYR A 55 6.70 6.23 11.50
N GLN A 56 7.49 7.21 11.96
CA GLN A 56 8.62 7.77 11.24
C GLN A 56 9.60 6.71 10.70
N ARG A 57 9.81 5.64 11.47
CA ARG A 57 10.71 4.55 11.09
C ARG A 57 10.15 3.75 9.92
N ASP A 58 8.88 3.37 9.99
CA ASP A 58 8.23 2.54 8.98
C ASP A 58 8.06 3.29 7.67
N ILE A 59 7.72 4.58 7.76
CA ILE A 59 7.54 5.43 6.58
C ILE A 59 8.85 5.65 5.84
N ARG A 60 9.95 5.84 6.55
CA ARG A 60 11.29 5.83 5.93
C ARG A 60 11.67 4.47 5.36
N ALA A 61 11.38 3.39 6.08
CA ALA A 61 11.73 2.02 5.65
C ALA A 61 10.96 1.58 4.40
N LEU A 62 9.71 2.04 4.25
CA LEU A 62 8.82 1.71 3.15
C LEU A 62 8.87 2.72 2.00
N GLY A 63 9.58 3.84 2.18
CA GLY A 63 9.74 4.90 1.18
C GLY A 63 8.44 5.65 0.92
N TYR A 64 7.74 6.02 2.00
CA TYR A 64 6.58 6.90 1.97
C TYR A 64 6.96 8.30 2.46
N ASP A 65 6.14 9.27 2.08
CA ASP A 65 6.20 10.65 2.55
C ASP A 65 4.94 10.98 3.37
N PHE A 66 5.08 11.94 4.29
CA PHE A 66 3.97 12.54 5.04
C PHE A 66 3.50 13.84 4.38
#